data_AF-A0A6G1EA63-F1
#
_entry.id   AF-A0A6G1EA63-F1
#
_cell.length_a   1.000
_cell.length_b   1.000
_cell.length_c   1.000
_cell.angle_alpha   90.00
_cell.angle_beta   90.00
_cell.angle_gamma   90.00
#
_symmetry.space_group_name_H-M   'P 1'
#
loop_
_entity.id
_entity.type
_entity.pdbx_description
1 polymer ?
#
loop_
_entity_poly.entity_id
_entity_poly.type
_entity_poly.pdbx_seq_one_letter_code
_entity_poly.pdbx_strand_id
1 'polypeptide(L)'
;MSRIPLTTADEFKASVDAARTAFPGWRNTPVTMRQRIMFKYQELIRANMDKLAENITTEQGKTLKDTWGYAFRGLDCLGSSCAGDLATSRTQPLA
;
A
#
# COMPACT_ATOMS: atom_id res chain seq x y z
N MET A 1 21.84 -8.28 -6.87
CA MET A 1 21.82 -6.94 -6.26
C MET A 1 21.16 -5.98 -7.24
N SER A 2 19.94 -5.53 -6.93
CA SER A 2 19.23 -4.49 -7.67
C SER A 2 19.94 -3.15 -7.45
N ARG A 3 20.18 -2.38 -8.52
CA ARG A 3 20.72 -1.01 -8.42
C ARG A 3 19.57 -0.02 -8.47
N ILE A 4 19.38 0.73 -7.40
CA ILE A 4 18.31 1.71 -7.27
C ILE A 4 18.93 3.11 -7.41
N PRO A 5 18.37 4.01 -8.25
CA PRO A 5 18.86 5.38 -8.37
C PRO A 5 18.63 6.16 -7.06
N LEU A 6 19.56 7.03 -6.72
CA LEU A 6 19.40 7.99 -5.62
C LEU A 6 18.51 9.13 -6.09
N THR A 7 17.43 9.38 -5.36
CA THR A 7 16.48 10.46 -5.66
C THR A 7 17.16 11.82 -5.54
N THR A 8 16.95 12.66 -6.55
CA THR A 8 17.41 14.06 -6.56
C THR A 8 16.43 14.98 -5.84
N ALA A 9 16.88 16.18 -5.47
CA ALA A 9 16.01 17.18 -4.84
C ALA A 9 14.84 17.60 -5.76
N ASP A 10 15.08 17.67 -7.07
CA ASP A 10 14.07 18.04 -8.06
C ASP A 10 13.01 16.94 -8.25
N GLU A 11 13.41 15.68 -8.31
CA GLU A 11 12.48 14.53 -8.35
C GLU A 11 11.63 14.45 -7.08
N PHE A 12 12.24 14.72 -5.93
CA PHE A 12 11.52 14.78 -4.66
C PHE A 12 10.47 15.89 -4.68
N LYS A 13 10.85 17.10 -5.11
CA LYS A 13 9.91 18.23 -5.23
C LYS A 13 8.76 17.91 -6.19
N ALA A 14 9.08 17.35 -7.36
CA ALA A 14 8.07 16.93 -8.34
C ALA A 14 7.10 15.89 -7.76
N SER A 15 7.59 14.94 -6.97
CA SER A 15 6.75 13.92 -6.31
C SER A 15 5.79 14.55 -5.29
N VAL A 16 6.25 15.55 -4.52
CA VAL A 16 5.41 16.28 -3.56
C VAL A 16 4.33 17.10 -4.28
N ASP A 17 4.70 17.81 -5.35
CA ASP A 17 3.76 18.63 -6.11
C ASP A 17 2.70 17.78 -6.82
N ALA A 18 3.08 16.62 -7.35
CA ALA A 18 2.15 15.64 -7.93
C ALA A 18 1.17 15.11 -6.87
N ALA A 19 1.68 14.72 -5.69
CA ALA A 19 0.84 14.24 -4.60
C ALA A 19 -0.16 15.32 -4.12
N ARG A 20 0.29 16.58 -4.02
CA ARG A 20 -0.56 17.73 -3.65
C ARG A 20 -1.67 17.95 -4.68
N THR A 21 -1.33 17.86 -5.96
CA THR A 21 -2.29 18.02 -7.07
C THR A 21 -3.34 16.91 -7.10
N ALA A 22 -2.95 15.66 -6.82
CA ALA A 22 -3.84 14.51 -6.83
C ALA A 22 -4.78 14.44 -5.61
N PHE A 23 -4.37 15.01 -4.47
CA PHE A 23 -5.06 14.86 -3.19
C PHE A 23 -6.54 15.32 -3.21
N PRO A 24 -6.93 16.47 -3.77
CA PRO A 24 -8.34 16.88 -3.81
C PRO A 24 -9.24 15.85 -4.51
N GLY A 25 -8.78 15.30 -5.64
CA GLY A 25 -9.52 14.25 -6.37
C GLY A 25 -9.60 12.95 -5.56
N TRP A 26 -8.50 12.53 -4.95
CA TRP A 26 -8.46 11.33 -4.12
C TRP A 26 -9.34 11.43 -2.88
N ARG A 27 -9.32 12.58 -2.19
CA ARG A 27 -10.15 12.84 -1.00
C ARG A 27 -11.64 12.80 -1.30
N ASN A 28 -12.04 13.28 -2.48
CA ASN A 28 -13.42 13.27 -2.94
C ASN A 28 -13.85 11.92 -3.53
N THR A 29 -12.94 10.95 -3.66
CA THR A 29 -13.26 9.62 -4.17
C THR A 29 -14.10 8.86 -3.14
N PRO A 30 -15.25 8.29 -3.53
CA PRO A 30 -16.10 7.52 -2.61
C PRO A 30 -15.34 6.40 -1.92
N VAL A 31 -15.64 6.17 -0.64
CA VAL A 31 -15.04 5.11 0.18
C VAL A 31 -15.09 3.76 -0.52
N THR A 32 -16.23 3.41 -1.13
CA THR A 32 -16.43 2.14 -1.84
C THR A 32 -15.49 1.97 -3.05
N MET A 33 -15.17 3.06 -3.76
CA MET A 33 -14.20 3.04 -4.85
C MET A 33 -12.78 2.87 -4.33
N ARG A 34 -12.42 3.54 -3.23
CA ARG A 34 -11.12 3.36 -2.57
C ARG A 34 -10.95 1.93 -2.05
N GLN A 35 -11.99 1.34 -1.47
CA GLN A 35 -12.00 -0.06 -1.02
C GLN A 35 -11.77 -1.04 -2.16
N ARG A 36 -12.39 -0.84 -3.34
CA ARG A 36 -12.16 -1.69 -4.52
C ARG A 36 -10.69 -1.70 -4.95
N ILE A 37 -10.04 -0.54 -4.93
CA ILE A 37 -8.60 -0.43 -5.26
C ILE A 37 -7.76 -1.25 -4.26
N MET A 38 -8.06 -1.13 -2.97
CA MET A 38 -7.33 -1.86 -1.93
C MET A 38 -7.57 -3.37 -1.99
N PHE A 39 -8.79 -3.82 -2.28
CA PHE A 39 -9.06 -5.25 -2.50
C PHE A 39 -8.32 -5.79 -3.71
N LYS A 40 -8.26 -5.03 -4.81
CA LYS A 40 -7.46 -5.43 -5.97
C LYS A 40 -5.97 -5.51 -5.62
N TYR A 41 -5.47 -4.58 -4.82
CA TYR A 41 -4.09 -4.62 -4.35
C TYR A 41 -3.81 -5.85 -3.48
N GLN A 42 -4.72 -6.21 -2.57
CA GLN A 42 -4.64 -7.43 -1.78
C GLN A 42 -4.66 -8.71 -2.65
N GLU A 43 -5.50 -8.76 -3.68
CA GLU A 43 -5.52 -9.87 -4.66
C GLU A 43 -4.16 -9.99 -5.36
N LEU A 44 -3.59 -8.87 -5.81
CA LEU A 44 -2.29 -8.84 -6.49
C LEU A 44 -1.14 -9.27 -5.58
N ILE A 45 -1.14 -8.86 -4.31
CA ILE A 45 -0.15 -9.32 -3.33
C ILE A 45 -0.25 -10.83 -3.17
N ARG A 46 -1.47 -11.37 -2.96
CA ARG A 46 -1.70 -12.82 -2.82
C ARG A 46 -1.21 -13.61 -4.03
N ALA A 47 -1.51 -13.11 -5.23
CA ALA A 47 -1.09 -13.75 -6.48
C ALA A 47 0.44 -13.73 -6.70
N ASN A 48 1.17 -12.83 -6.04
CA ASN A 48 2.61 -12.65 -6.23
C ASN A 48 3.43 -12.88 -4.95
N MET A 49 2.87 -13.55 -3.93
CA MET A 49 3.53 -13.72 -2.63
C MET A 49 4.89 -14.38 -2.74
N ASP A 50 5.00 -15.44 -3.55
CA ASP A 50 6.24 -16.20 -3.73
C ASP A 50 7.35 -15.31 -4.31
N LYS A 51 7.00 -14.53 -5.35
CA LYS A 51 7.92 -13.60 -6.00
C LYS A 51 8.34 -12.45 -5.08
N LEU A 52 7.42 -11.93 -4.28
CA LEU A 52 7.73 -10.93 -3.26
C LEU A 52 8.66 -11.50 -2.18
N ALA A 53 8.42 -12.75 -1.77
CA ALA A 53 9.23 -13.43 -0.78
C ALA A 53 10.65 -13.73 -1.30
N GLU A 54 10.79 -14.11 -2.57
CA GLU A 54 12.09 -14.30 -3.21
C GLU A 54 12.88 -12.99 -3.29
N ASN A 55 12.24 -11.91 -3.73
CA ASN A 55 12.88 -10.59 -3.85
C ASN A 55 13.39 -10.08 -2.49
N ILE A 56 12.54 -10.08 -1.46
CA ILE A 56 12.94 -9.60 -0.13
C ILE A 56 14.03 -10.51 0.48
N THR A 57 13.98 -11.82 0.24
CA THR A 57 15.03 -12.75 0.66
C THR A 57 16.37 -12.44 -0.02
N THR A 58 16.33 -12.15 -1.32
CA THR A 58 17.51 -11.78 -2.10
C THR A 58 18.11 -10.44 -1.66
N GLU A 59 17.28 -9.47 -1.30
CA GLU A 59 17.72 -8.14 -0.90
C GLU A 59 18.14 -8.05 0.57
N GLN A 60 17.47 -8.76 1.48
CA GLN A 60 17.72 -8.67 2.93
C GLN A 60 18.43 -9.88 3.55
N GLY A 61 18.62 -10.97 2.81
CA GLY A 61 19.28 -12.19 3.31
C GLY A 61 18.50 -12.95 4.38
N LYS A 62 17.19 -12.72 4.51
CA LYS A 62 16.31 -13.41 5.48
C LYS A 62 15.85 -14.76 4.95
N THR A 63 15.44 -15.66 5.85
CA THR A 63 14.86 -16.95 5.44
C THR A 63 13.54 -16.74 4.70
N LEU A 64 13.27 -17.50 3.63
CA LEU A 64 12.01 -17.45 2.89
C LEU A 64 10.78 -17.48 3.81
N LYS A 65 10.78 -18.36 4.82
CA LYS A 65 9.67 -18.49 5.80
C LYS A 65 9.41 -17.19 6.57
N ASP A 66 10.45 -16.45 6.95
CA ASP A 66 10.29 -15.16 7.63
C ASP A 66 9.74 -14.11 6.66
N THR A 67 10.20 -14.16 5.42
CA THR A 67 9.78 -13.25 4.35
C THR A 67 8.30 -13.38 4.00
N TRP A 68 7.77 -14.60 3.99
CA TRP A 68 6.33 -14.86 3.87
C TRP A 68 5.52 -14.15 4.96
N GLY A 69 6.05 -14.09 6.19
CA GLY A 69 5.44 -13.36 7.29
C GLY A 69 5.31 -11.85 7.03
N TYR A 70 6.23 -11.24 6.27
CA TYR A 70 6.12 -9.83 5.86
C TYR A 70 5.01 -9.60 4.84
N ALA A 71 4.88 -10.49 3.85
CA ALA A 71 3.79 -10.40 2.87
C ALA A 71 2.42 -10.57 3.54
N PHE A 72 2.32 -11.49 4.51
CA PHE A 72 1.08 -11.71 5.27
C PHE A 72 0.70 -10.49 6.12
N ARG A 73 1.66 -9.90 6.84
CA ARG A 73 1.42 -8.65 7.60
C ARG A 73 0.96 -7.51 6.70
N GLY A 74 1.50 -7.41 5.48
CA GLY A 74 1.03 -6.43 4.49
C GLY A 74 -0.45 -6.61 4.14
N LEU A 75 -0.91 -7.86 4.02
CA LEU A 75 -2.33 -8.17 3.80
C LEU A 75 -3.21 -7.79 4.99
N ASP A 76 -2.74 -8.05 6.21
CA ASP A 76 -3.48 -7.68 7.44
C ASP A 76 -3.66 -6.16 7.54
N CYS A 77 -2.60 -5.39 7.28
CA CYS A 77 -2.66 -3.92 7.27
C CYS A 77 -3.69 -3.39 6.26
N LEU A 78 -3.78 -4.00 5.07
CA LEU A 78 -4.78 -3.62 4.06
C LEU A 78 -6.20 -3.97 4.50
N GLY A 79 -6.37 -5.15 5.10
CA GLY A 79 -7.64 -5.59 5.66
C GLY A 79 -8.15 -4.62 6.73
N SER A 80 -7.30 -4.26 7.70
CA SER A 80 -7.64 -3.30 8.75
C SER A 80 -7.98 -1.92 8.20
N SER A 81 -7.24 -1.44 7.19
CA SER A 81 -7.47 -0.13 6.57
C SER A 81 -8.80 -0.05 5.82
N CYS A 82 -9.23 -1.15 5.17
CA CYS A 82 -10.50 -1.18 4.44
C CYS A 82 -11.70 -1.42 5.36
N ALA A 83 -11.52 -2.20 6.43
CA ALA A 83 -12.57 -2.52 7.40
C ALA A 83 -12.85 -1.36 8.37
N GLY A 84 -11.83 -0.55 8.72
CA GLY A 84 -11.99 0.63 9.57
C GLY A 84 -12.99 1.64 9.02
N ASP A 85 -13.06 1.79 7.69
CA ASP A 85 -14.04 2.67 7.02
C ASP A 85 -15.49 2.14 7.11
N LEU A 86 -15.70 0.83 7.25
CA LEU A 86 -17.04 0.24 7.48
C LEU A 86 -17.55 0.47 8.91
N ALA A 87 -16.65 0.57 9.89
CA ALA A 87 -17.00 0.90 11.27
C ALA A 87 -17.19 2.41 11.49
N THR A 88 -16.36 3.24 10.83
CA THR A 88 -16.35 4.70 11.00
C THR A 88 -17.49 5.39 10.25
N SER A 89 -17.98 4.81 9.14
CA SER A 89 -19.17 5.32 8.43
C SER A 89 -20.48 5.22 9.23
N ARG A 90 -20.49 4.55 10.39
CA ARG A 90 -21.66 4.46 11.28
C ARG A 90 -21.60 5.39 12.50
N THR A 91 -20.49 6.15 12.70
CA THR A 91 -20.35 7.09 13.83
C THR A 91 -19.53 8.31 13.45
N GLN A 92 -20.16 9.29 12.79
CA GLN A 92 -19.79 10.71 12.95
C GLN A 92 -20.95 11.60 12.46
N PRO A 93 -21.74 12.21 13.37
CA PRO A 93 -22.53 13.38 13.04
C PRO A 93 -21.58 14.58 12.83
N LEU A 94 -21.92 15.42 11.86
CA LEU A 94 -21.26 16.68 11.56
C LEU A 94 -21.18 17.58 12.81
N ALA A 95 -19.97 17.96 13.20
CA ALA A 95 -19.66 19.14 14.02
C ALA A 95 -18.29 19.67 13.60
#